data_AF-A0A430AHD5-F1
#
_entry.id   AF-A0A430AHD5-F1
#
_cell.length_a   1.000
_cell.length_b   1.000
_cell.length_c   1.000
_cell.angle_alpha   90.00
_cell.angle_beta   90.00
_cell.angle_gamma   90.00
#
_symmetry.space_group_name_H-M   'P 1'
#
loop_
_entity.id
_entity.type
_entity.pdbx_description
1 polymer ?
#
loop_
_entity_poly.entity_id
_entity_poly.type
_entity_poly.pdbx_seq_one_letter_code
_entity_poly.pdbx_strand_id
1 'polypeptide(L)' 'MENKNIDLGDLVADATYLECAIDGLNSFVYHNFVAEDMKDIKVESISALSGLLVSIQLLVKKHVKELAEYEVNL' A
#
# COMPACT_ATOMS: atom_id res chain seq x y z
N MET A 1 -22.61 11.92 -10.98
CA MET A 1 -21.37 11.68 -10.24
C MET A 1 -21.57 12.36 -8.91
N GLU A 2 -21.62 11.59 -7.81
CA GLU A 2 -21.71 12.20 -6.49
C GLU A 2 -20.44 13.01 -6.25
N ASN A 3 -20.57 14.30 -5.94
CA ASN A 3 -19.47 15.11 -5.44
C ASN A 3 -19.07 14.54 -4.08
N LYS A 4 -18.13 13.59 -4.06
CA LYS A 4 -17.43 13.22 -2.85
C LYS A 4 -16.60 14.44 -2.47
N ASN A 5 -16.99 15.10 -1.38
CA ASN A 5 -16.18 16.14 -0.77
C ASN A 5 -15.01 15.41 -0.10
N ILE A 6 -13.86 15.34 -0.79
CA ILE A 6 -12.65 14.74 -0.23
C ILE A 6 -12.14 15.70 0.83
N ASP A 7 -12.02 15.23 2.08
CA ASP A 7 -11.43 16.00 3.17
C ASP A 7 -9.92 15.75 3.22
N LEU A 8 -9.16 16.76 3.65
CA LEU A 8 -7.73 16.66 3.91
C LEU A 8 -7.43 15.56 4.95
N GLY A 9 -8.34 15.35 5.91
CA GLY A 9 -8.22 14.28 6.90
C GLY A 9 -8.17 12.89 6.27
N ASP A 10 -9.01 12.63 5.27
CA ASP A 10 -9.04 11.35 4.55
C ASP A 10 -7.74 11.12 3.76
N LEU A 11 -7.20 12.16 3.13
CA LEU A 11 -5.92 12.10 2.42
C LEU A 11 -4.77 11.76 3.37
N VAL A 12 -4.70 12.41 4.53
CA VAL A 12 -3.65 12.13 5.53
C VAL A 12 -3.77 10.71 6.08
N ALA A 13 -4.99 10.23 6.32
CA ALA A 13 -5.23 8.84 6.74
C ALA A 13 -4.76 7.84 5.68
N ASP A 14 -5.09 8.06 4.41
CA ASP A 14 -4.65 7.19 3.31
C ASP A 14 -3.12 7.19 3.15
N ALA A 15 -2.45 8.33 3.32
CA ALA A 15 -0.99 8.39 3.35
C ALA A 15 -0.38 7.57 4.51
N THR A 16 -1.01 7.63 5.69
CA THR A 16 -0.59 6.82 6.86
C THR A 16 -0.77 5.32 6.61
N TYR A 17 -1.86 4.92 5.96
CA TYR A 17 -2.08 3.52 5.58
C TYR A 17 -1.07 3.03 4.54
N LEU A 18 -0.66 3.89 3.61
CA LEU A 18 0.40 3.58 2.66
C LEU A 18 1.76 3.35 3.36
N GLU A 19 2.10 4.20 4.33
CA GLU A 19 3.31 4.01 5.16
C GLU A 19 3.28 2.67 5.89
N CYS A 20 2.18 2.38 6.58
CA CYS A 20 1.99 1.09 7.26
C CYS A 20 2.06 -0.12 6.32
N ALA A 21 1.56 0.02 5.08
CA ALA A 21 1.63 -1.05 4.09
C ALA A 21 3.07 -1.30 3.60
N ILE A 22 3.89 -0.25 3.47
CA ILE A 22 5.32 -0.36 3.14
C ILE A 22 6.08 -1.04 4.29
N ASP A 23 5.79 -0.69 5.54
CA ASP A 23 6.39 -1.37 6.70
C ASP A 23 6.00 -2.84 6.76
N GLY A 24 4.72 -3.15 6.49
CA GLY A 24 4.24 -4.52 6.35
C GLY A 24 4.96 -5.30 5.25
N LEU A 25 5.23 -4.66 4.10
CA LEU A 25 6.01 -5.24 3.01
C LEU A 25 7.45 -5.54 3.43
N ASN A 26 8.11 -4.61 4.09
CA ASN A 26 9.48 -4.81 4.58
C ASN A 26 9.55 -5.97 5.57
N SER A 27 8.61 -6.02 6.51
CA SER A 27 8.48 -7.13 7.47
C SER A 27 8.22 -8.46 6.76
N PHE A 28 7.30 -8.48 5.78
CA PHE A 28 7.01 -9.67 5.00
C PHE A 28 8.24 -10.19 4.27
N VAL A 29 8.98 -9.31 3.58
CA VAL A 29 10.22 -9.65 2.88
C VAL A 29 11.26 -10.23 3.84
N TYR A 30 11.47 -9.57 4.98
CA TYR A 30 12.42 -10.05 5.97
C TYR A 30 12.11 -11.48 6.42
N HIS A 31 10.87 -11.72 6.89
CA HIS A 31 10.46 -13.00 7.44
C HIS A 31 10.33 -14.12 6.41
N ASN A 32 10.06 -13.79 5.14
CA ASN A 32 9.77 -14.79 4.11
C ASN A 32 10.87 -14.93 3.04
N PHE A 33 11.94 -14.14 3.09
CA PHE A 33 13.01 -14.19 2.08
C PHE A 33 14.43 -13.94 2.62
N VAL A 34 14.60 -13.37 3.82
CA VAL A 34 15.91 -12.91 4.31
C VAL A 34 16.30 -13.53 5.66
N ALA A 35 15.34 -13.91 6.51
CA ALA A 35 15.61 -14.43 7.85
C ALA A 35 16.52 -15.68 7.82
N GLU A 36 17.49 -15.74 8.74
CA GLU A 36 18.56 -16.75 8.76
C GLU A 36 18.05 -18.19 8.98
N ASP A 37 16.87 -18.36 9.58
CA ASP A 37 16.21 -19.64 9.80
C ASP A 37 15.41 -20.12 8.58
N MET A 38 15.36 -19.31 7.53
CA MET A 38 14.64 -19.62 6.31
C MET A 38 15.46 -20.56 5.42
N LYS A 39 14.98 -21.80 5.30
CA LYS A 39 15.69 -22.85 4.55
C LYS A 39 15.38 -22.84 3.05
N ASP A 40 14.14 -22.51 2.67
CA ASP A 40 13.67 -22.55 1.28
C ASP A 40 12.58 -21.52 1.00
N ILE A 41 12.69 -20.79 -0.13
CA ILE A 41 11.66 -19.85 -0.60
C ILE A 41 10.47 -20.61 -1.15
N LYS A 42 9.30 -20.36 -0.54
CA LYS A 42 8.02 -20.95 -0.92
C LYS A 42 7.38 -20.18 -2.06
N VAL A 43 6.78 -20.89 -3.01
CA VAL A 43 6.03 -20.29 -4.14
C VAL A 43 4.84 -19.47 -3.62
N GLU A 44 4.25 -19.91 -2.52
CA GLU A 44 3.18 -19.20 -1.81
C GLU A 44 3.66 -17.84 -1.30
N SER A 45 4.90 -17.74 -0.80
CA SER A 45 5.50 -16.47 -0.36
C SER A 45 5.70 -15.51 -1.53
N ILE A 46 6.11 -16.00 -2.71
CA ILE A 46 6.26 -15.19 -3.94
C ILE A 46 4.89 -14.69 -4.42
N SER A 47 3.87 -15.54 -4.37
CA SER A 47 2.51 -15.19 -4.77
C SER A 47 1.91 -14.14 -3.83
N ALA A 48 2.11 -14.30 -2.52
CA ALA A 48 1.69 -13.35 -1.51
C ALA A 48 2.42 -12.00 -1.65
N LEU A 49 3.74 -12.01 -1.92
CA LEU A 49 4.50 -10.78 -2.21
C LEU A 49 3.92 -10.04 -3.42
N SER A 50 3.63 -10.77 -4.50
CA SER A 50 3.02 -10.19 -5.70
C SER A 50 1.66 -9.56 -5.41
N GLY A 51 0.82 -10.23 -4.60
CA GLY A 51 -0.45 -9.70 -4.15
C GLY A 51 -0.30 -8.40 -3.33
N LEU A 52 0.62 -8.39 -2.36
CA LEU A 52 0.88 -7.22 -1.53
C LEU A 52 1.38 -6.03 -2.34
N LEU A 53 2.29 -6.25 -3.29
CA LEU A 53 2.78 -5.21 -4.21
C LEU A 53 1.64 -4.60 -5.04
N VAL A 54 0.75 -5.44 -5.59
CA VAL A 54 -0.41 -4.97 -6.35
C VAL A 54 -1.36 -4.15 -5.46
N SER A 55 -1.64 -4.62 -4.24
CA SER A 55 -2.49 -3.89 -3.30
C SER A 55 -1.92 -2.51 -2.95
N ILE A 56 -0.62 -2.42 -2.66
CA ILE A 56 0.06 -1.13 -2.40
C ILE A 56 -0.02 -0.23 -3.63
N GLN A 57 0.24 -0.75 -4.83
CA GLN A 57 0.13 0.03 -6.07
C GLN A 57 -1.27 0.60 -6.30
N LEU A 58 -2.31 -0.19 -6.00
CA LEU A 58 -3.71 0.25 -6.12
C LEU A 58 -4.04 1.34 -5.09
N LEU A 59 -3.56 1.21 -3.85
CA LEU A 59 -3.72 2.24 -2.82
C LEU A 59 -3.02 3.56 -3.23
N VAL A 60 -1.79 3.48 -3.75
CA VAL A 60 -1.06 4.67 -4.23
C VAL A 60 -1.82 5.35 -5.36
N LYS A 61 -2.30 4.58 -6.35
CA LYS A 61 -3.08 5.14 -7.48
C LYS A 61 -4.36 5.82 -7.01
N LYS A 62 -5.07 5.22 -6.04
CA LYS A 62 -6.26 5.82 -5.42
C LYS A 62 -5.91 7.13 -4.74
N HIS A 63 -4.89 7.12 -3.87
CA HIS A 63 -4.49 8.29 -3.10
C HIS A 63 -4.04 9.45 -4.00
N VAL A 64 -3.25 9.19 -5.05
CA VAL A 64 -2.84 10.21 -6.04
C VAL A 64 -4.04 10.80 -6.77
N LYS A 65 -5.01 9.96 -7.14
CA LYS A 65 -6.23 10.42 -7.80
C LYS A 65 -7.05 11.32 -6.88
N GLU A 66 -7.23 10.93 -5.62
CA GLU A 66 -7.97 11.69 -4.63
C GLU A 66 -7.28 13.01 -4.28
N LEU A 67 -5.94 13.04 -4.24
CA LEU A 67 -5.16 14.26 -4.07
C LEU A 67 -5.37 15.24 -5.24
N ALA A 68 -5.34 14.75 -6.48
CA ALA A 68 -5.59 15.58 -7.65
C ALA A 68 -7.03 16.12 -7.68
N GLU A 69 -8.01 15.31 -7.25
CA GLU A 69 -9.40 15.74 -7.10
C GLU A 69 -9.56 16.80 -5.99
N TYR A 70 -8.81 16.68 -4.88
CA TYR A 70 -8.79 17.69 -3.82
C TYR A 70 -8.19 19.02 -4.31
N GLU A 71 -7.06 19.00 -5.02
CA GLU A 71 -6.42 20.21 -5.56
C GLU A 71 -7.32 20.99 -6.53
N VAL A 72 -8.15 20.30 -7.32
CA VAL A 72 -9.11 20.95 -8.25
C VAL A 72 -10.26 21.62 -7.50
N ASN A 73 -10.57 21.18 -6.27
CA ASN A 73 -11.67 21.69 -5.46
C ASN A 73 -11.27 22.75 -4.42
N LEU A 74 -9.97 23.09 -4.34
CA LEU A 74 -9.43 24.22 -3.55
C LEU A 74 -9.60 25.57 -4.27
#